data_AF-A0A813Z720-F1
#
_entry.id   AF-A0A813Z720-F1
#
_cell.length_a   1.000
_cell.length_b   1.000
_cell.length_c   1.000
_cell.angle_alpha   90.00
_cell.angle_beta   90.00
_cell.angle_gamma   90.00
#
_symmetry.space_group_name_H-M   'P 1'
#
loop_
_entity.id
_entity.type
_entity.pdbx_description
1 polymer ?
#
loop_
_entity_poly.entity_id
_entity_poly.type
_entity_poly.pdbx_seq_one_letter_code
_entity_poly.pdbx_strand_id
1 'polypeptide(L)'
;MNSELFGAAKYDLEFKLHQDNDPKHNSFLCRSFLNLNNIDWIKSPPKSPDLNPIELVWNELKDFVRKKMIGTGTDASTAIREFEKLMTPEKCMRYINHLKKVRF
;
A
#
# COMPACT_ATOMS: atom_id res chain seq x y z
N MET A 1 8.45 -13.08 -18.05
CA MET A 1 8.02 -12.52 -16.74
C MET A 1 8.36 -11.05 -16.80
N ASN A 2 7.37 -10.15 -16.81
CA ASN A 2 7.62 -8.71 -16.91
C ASN A 2 7.96 -8.19 -15.50
N SER A 3 9.11 -8.62 -15.01
CA SER A 3 9.57 -8.41 -13.63
C SER A 3 9.81 -6.93 -13.30
N GLU A 4 9.81 -6.05 -14.31
CA GLU A 4 10.03 -4.61 -14.19
C GLU A 4 8.83 -3.85 -13.59
N LEU A 5 7.60 -4.38 -13.69
CA LEU A 5 6.37 -3.60 -13.54
C LEU A 5 6.11 -3.00 -12.14
N PHE A 6 6.81 -3.46 -11.11
CA PHE A 6 6.73 -2.91 -9.74
C PHE A 6 8.10 -2.89 -9.03
N GLY A 7 9.18 -2.96 -9.80
CA GLY A 7 10.53 -3.14 -9.23
C GLY A 7 10.73 -4.48 -8.53
N ALA A 8 9.80 -5.44 -8.69
CA ALA A 8 9.90 -6.78 -8.10
C ALA A 8 11.13 -7.54 -8.61
N ALA A 9 11.51 -7.34 -9.89
CA ALA A 9 12.77 -7.81 -10.47
C ALA A 9 14.00 -7.45 -9.65
N LYS A 10 13.97 -6.27 -9.02
CA LYS A 10 15.15 -5.66 -8.38
C LYS A 10 15.57 -6.39 -7.11
N TYR A 11 14.65 -7.13 -6.49
CA TYR A 11 14.86 -7.67 -5.15
C TYR A 11 14.91 -9.19 -5.10
N ASP A 12 14.73 -9.91 -6.22
CA ASP A 12 14.77 -11.39 -6.31
C ASP A 12 13.96 -12.09 -5.20
N LEU A 13 12.82 -11.50 -4.83
CA LEU A 13 11.91 -11.99 -3.79
C LEU A 13 10.53 -12.27 -4.39
N GLU A 14 9.83 -13.25 -3.81
CA GLU A 14 8.41 -13.48 -4.10
C GLU A 14 7.58 -12.35 -3.48
N PHE A 15 7.09 -11.43 -4.31
CA PHE A 15 6.21 -10.34 -3.88
C PHE A 15 4.76 -10.66 -4.18
N LYS A 16 3.88 -10.35 -3.24
CA LYS A 16 2.42 -10.37 -3.44
C LYS A 16 1.87 -8.97 -3.27
N LEU A 17 1.15 -8.49 -4.27
CA LEU A 17 0.47 -7.21 -4.23
C LEU A 17 -0.69 -7.28 -3.22
N HIS A 18 -0.72 -6.36 -2.27
CA HIS A 18 -1.87 -6.15 -1.40
C HIS A 18 -2.59 -4.87 -1.86
N GLN A 19 -3.89 -4.97 -2.11
CA GLN A 19 -4.74 -3.84 -2.49
C GLN A 19 -6.05 -3.88 -1.69
N ASP A 20 -6.71 -2.72 -1.58
CA ASP A 20 -8.02 -2.64 -0.92
C ASP A 20 -9.12 -3.25 -1.82
N ASN A 21 -10.33 -3.37 -1.27
CA ASN A 21 -11.46 -4.00 -1.94
C ASN A 21 -12.34 -3.02 -2.76
N ASP A 22 -11.84 -1.81 -3.10
CA ASP A 22 -12.57 -0.87 -3.96
C ASP A 22 -12.98 -1.56 -5.28
N PRO A 23 -14.22 -1.36 -5.77
CA PRO A 23 -14.71 -1.97 -7.01
C PRO A 23 -13.76 -1.86 -8.21
N LYS A 24 -12.98 -0.78 -8.32
CA LYS A 24 -12.01 -0.60 -9.42
C LYS A 24 -10.89 -1.66 -9.41
N HIS A 25 -10.44 -2.07 -8.22
CA HIS A 25 -9.42 -3.10 -8.03
C HIS A 25 -9.96 -4.51 -8.28
N ASN A 26 -11.28 -4.70 -8.18
CA ASN A 26 -11.97 -5.95 -8.49
C ASN A 26 -12.53 -6.01 -9.93
N SER A 27 -12.38 -4.93 -10.70
CA SER A 27 -12.85 -4.86 -12.09
C SER A 27 -12.20 -5.94 -12.96
N PHE A 28 -12.89 -6.33 -14.03
CA PHE A 28 -12.34 -7.28 -15.01
C PHE A 28 -11.03 -6.78 -15.61
N LEU A 29 -10.94 -5.49 -15.94
CA LEU A 29 -9.74 -4.86 -16.48
C LEU A 29 -8.55 -4.98 -15.53
N CYS A 30 -8.73 -4.65 -14.25
CA CYS A 30 -7.65 -4.74 -13.26
C CYS A 30 -7.19 -6.19 -13.08
N ARG A 31 -8.10 -7.13 -12.87
CA ARG A 31 -7.76 -8.56 -12.71
C ARG A 31 -7.09 -9.14 -13.95
N SER A 32 -7.54 -8.75 -15.14
CA SER A 32 -6.92 -9.19 -16.39
C SER A 32 -5.49 -8.67 -16.52
N PHE A 33 -5.26 -7.40 -16.17
CA PHE A 33 -3.93 -6.81 -16.17
C PHE A 33 -2.98 -7.52 -15.20
N LEU A 34 -3.42 -7.79 -13.97
CA LEU A 34 -2.61 -8.51 -12.98
C LEU A 34 -2.23 -9.91 -13.48
N ASN A 35 -3.19 -10.64 -14.06
CA ASN A 35 -2.95 -11.97 -14.61
C ASN A 35 -2.00 -11.94 -15.80
N LEU A 36 -2.20 -11.03 -16.77
CA LEU A 36 -1.36 -10.92 -17.98
C LEU A 36 0.09 -10.56 -17.65
N ASN A 37 0.32 -9.89 -16.51
CA ASN A 37 1.66 -9.49 -16.07
C ASN A 37 2.26 -10.44 -15.02
N ASN A 38 1.60 -11.57 -14.70
CA ASN A 38 2.02 -12.51 -13.66
C ASN A 38 2.26 -11.84 -12.30
N ILE A 39 1.36 -10.95 -11.90
CA ILE A 39 1.42 -10.28 -10.59
C ILE A 39 0.56 -11.07 -9.62
N ASP A 40 1.21 -11.74 -8.68
CA ASP A 40 0.53 -12.37 -7.56
C ASP A 40 -0.07 -11.28 -6.66
N TRP A 41 -1.31 -11.48 -6.24
CA TRP A 41 -2.01 -10.54 -5.36
C TRP A 41 -2.81 -11.26 -4.29
N ILE A 42 -2.92 -10.62 -3.13
CA ILE A 42 -3.67 -11.11 -1.97
C ILE A 42 -5.02 -10.42 -1.93
N LYS A 43 -6.08 -11.21 -1.84
CA LYS A 43 -7.43 -10.69 -1.66
C LYS A 43 -7.70 -10.44 -0.18
N SER A 44 -7.95 -9.17 0.16
CA SER A 44 -8.38 -8.78 1.50
C SER A 44 -9.78 -9.33 1.81
N PRO A 45 -10.08 -9.78 3.05
CA PRO A 45 -11.44 -10.13 3.44
C PRO A 45 -12.41 -8.93 3.29
N PRO A 46 -13.69 -9.16 2.94
CA PRO A 46 -14.68 -8.09 2.86
C PRO A 46 -14.82 -7.38 4.21
N LYS A 47 -14.99 -6.05 4.19
CA LYS A 47 -15.28 -5.21 5.38
C LYS A 47 -14.26 -5.35 6.53
N SER A 48 -12.99 -5.66 6.22
CA SER A 48 -11.92 -5.77 7.22
C SER A 48 -10.85 -4.70 7.00
N PRO A 49 -11.16 -3.40 7.20
CA PRO A 49 -10.20 -2.32 7.04
C PRO A 49 -9.04 -2.41 8.04
N ASP A 50 -9.28 -3.01 9.19
CA ASP A 50 -8.31 -3.36 10.23
C ASP A 50 -7.23 -4.35 9.73
N LEU A 51 -7.55 -5.12 8.69
CA LEU A 51 -6.62 -6.06 8.06
C LEU A 51 -5.88 -5.48 6.85
N ASN A 52 -6.09 -4.21 6.51
CA ASN A 52 -5.41 -3.59 5.38
C ASN A 52 -4.21 -2.76 5.86
N PRO A 53 -2.95 -3.15 5.56
CA PRO A 53 -1.77 -2.40 5.99
C PRO A 53 -1.77 -0.96 5.44
N ILE A 54 -2.45 -0.75 4.31
CA ILE A 54 -2.58 0.55 3.67
C ILE A 54 -3.33 1.53 4.59
N GLU A 55 -4.34 1.07 5.34
CA GLU A 55 -5.08 1.92 6.30
C GLU A 55 -4.19 2.39 7.45
N LEU A 56 -3.26 1.56 7.92
CA LEU A 56 -2.31 1.94 8.96
C LEU A 56 -1.37 3.06 8.47
N VAL A 57 -0.88 2.95 7.24
CA VAL A 57 -0.06 4.00 6.61
C VAL A 57 -0.87 5.27 6.38
N TRP A 58 -2.11 5.16 5.88
CA TRP A 58 -3.00 6.31 5.69
C TRP A 58 -3.30 7.04 6.98
N ASN A 59 -3.54 6.32 8.08
CA ASN A 59 -3.80 6.94 9.38
C ASN A 59 -2.61 7.78 9.84
N GLU A 60 -1.40 7.25 9.75
CA GLU A 60 -0.22 8.00 10.15
C GLU A 60 0.08 9.17 9.20
N LEU A 61 -0.10 8.99 7.88
CA LEU A 61 0.04 10.07 6.90
C LEU A 61 -0.95 11.21 7.18
N LYS A 62 -2.22 10.90 7.46
CA LYS A 62 -3.23 11.91 7.81
C LYS A 62 -2.80 12.72 9.03
N ASP A 63 -2.30 12.07 10.07
CA ASP A 63 -1.86 12.75 11.29
C ASP A 63 -0.58 13.57 11.08
N PHE A 64 0.33 13.10 10.22
CA PHE A 64 1.50 13.86 9.81
C PHE A 64 1.11 15.12 9.03
N VAL A 65 0.20 14.99 8.05
CA VAL A 65 -0.26 16.09 7.21
C VAL A 65 -1.08 17.10 8.01
N ARG A 66 -1.92 16.68 8.97
CA ARG A 66 -2.68 17.58 9.85
C ARG A 66 -1.82 18.51 10.69
N LYS A 67 -0.60 18.09 11.03
CA LYS A 67 0.37 18.92 11.78
C LYS A 67 1.04 19.97 10.90
N LYS A 68 0.80 19.92 9.58
CA LYS A 68 1.32 20.89 8.62
C LYS A 68 0.21 21.84 8.21
N MET A 69 0.55 23.12 8.03
CA MET A 69 -0.36 24.10 7.47
C MET A 69 -0.42 23.93 5.95
N ILE A 70 -1.23 22.97 5.49
CA ILE A 70 -1.43 22.71 4.07
C ILE A 70 -2.49 23.67 3.53
N GLY A 71 -2.11 24.56 2.61
CA GLY A 71 -3.02 25.49 1.95
C GLY A 71 -3.22 25.19 0.47
N THR A 72 -2.28 24.47 -0.15
CA THR A 72 -2.26 24.20 -1.60
C THR A 72 -1.96 22.74 -1.92
N GLY A 73 -2.23 22.33 -3.16
CA GLY A 73 -1.84 21.01 -3.66
C GLY A 73 -0.32 20.78 -3.68
N THR A 74 0.47 21.84 -3.83
CA THR A 74 1.93 21.80 -3.74
C THR A 74 2.39 21.51 -2.32
N ASP A 75 1.76 22.13 -1.32
CA ASP A 75 2.06 21.87 0.09
C ASP A 75 1.73 20.41 0.44
N ALA A 76 0.58 19.91 -0.03
CA ALA A 76 0.17 18.53 0.17
C ALA A 76 1.18 17.55 -0.45
N SER A 77 1.61 17.80 -1.69
CA SER A 77 2.59 16.97 -2.39
C SER A 77 3.95 16.99 -1.67
N THR A 78 4.36 18.14 -1.15
CA THR A 78 5.60 18.29 -0.38
C THR A 78 5.52 17.53 0.94
N ALA A 79 4.39 17.63 1.64
CA ALA A 79 4.15 16.91 2.87
C ALA A 79 4.16 15.39 2.68
N ILE A 80 3.57 14.88 1.60
CA ILE A 80 3.59 13.45 1.26
C ILE A 80 5.03 12.99 1.01
N ARG A 81 5.81 13.73 0.20
CA ARG A 81 7.23 13.39 -0.07
C ARG A 81 8.10 13.40 1.18
N GLU A 82 7.81 14.28 2.14
CA GLU A 82 8.49 14.27 3.43
C GLU A 82 8.09 13.07 4.28
N PHE A 83 6.80 12.71 4.30
CA PHE A 83 6.33 11.52 5.00
C PHE A 83 6.92 10.23 4.40
N GLU A 84 7.04 10.14 3.08
CA GLU A 84 7.67 9.00 2.38
C GLU A 84 9.10 8.74 2.89
N LYS A 85 9.88 9.78 3.20
CA LYS A 85 11.23 9.63 3.77
C LYS A 85 11.23 9.00 5.16
N LEU A 86 10.11 9.04 5.88
CA LEU A 86 9.95 8.42 7.20
C LEU A 86 9.57 6.94 7.11
N MET A 87 9.28 6.42 5.92
CA MET A 87 8.85 5.05 5.69
C MET A 87 10.05 4.10 5.52
N THR A 88 10.80 3.90 6.60
CA THR A 88 11.91 2.94 6.60
C THR A 88 11.42 1.49 6.52
N PRO A 89 12.25 0.53 6.08
CA PRO A 89 11.88 -0.89 6.07
C PRO A 89 11.41 -1.39 7.45
N GLU A 90 12.05 -0.95 8.53
CA GLU A 90 11.69 -1.33 9.90
C GLU A 90 10.29 -0.82 10.27
N LYS A 91 9.96 0.40 9.84
CA LYS A 91 8.63 0.99 10.06
C LYS A 91 7.57 0.25 9.24
N CYS A 92 7.84 0.00 7.96
CA CYS A 92 6.96 -0.80 7.10
C CYS A 92 6.69 -2.18 7.71
N MET A 93 7.73 -2.83 8.23
CA MET A 93 7.64 -4.14 8.88
C MET A 93 6.75 -4.11 10.14
N ARG A 94 6.71 -2.99 10.88
CA ARG A 94 5.81 -2.84 12.04
C ARG A 94 4.34 -2.87 11.62
N TYR A 95 3.95 -2.22 10.51
CA TYR A 95 2.57 -2.30 10.02
C TYR A 95 2.20 -3.73 9.63
N ILE A 96 3.07 -4.42 8.89
CA ILE A 96 2.84 -5.82 8.50
C ILE A 96 2.73 -6.74 9.72
N ASN A 97 3.60 -6.56 10.71
CA ASN A 97 3.57 -7.37 11.94
C ASN A 97 2.36 -7.04 12.84
N HIS A 98 1.82 -5.82 12.77
CA HIS A 98 0.58 -5.48 13.46
C HIS A 98 -0.59 -6.33 12.95
N LEU A 99 -0.69 -6.52 11.63
CA LEU A 99 -1.72 -7.37 11.02
C LEU A 99 -1.64 -8.82 11.48
N LYS A 100 -0.43 -9.37 11.70
CA LYS A 100 -0.25 -10.73 12.21
C LYS A 100 -0.76 -10.92 13.64
N LYS A 101 -0.91 -9.84 14.41
CA LYS A 101 -1.44 -9.87 15.79
C LYS A 101 -2.96 -9.79 15.83
N VAL A 102 -3.58 -9.20 14.80
CA VAL A 102 -5.03 -9.22 14.58
C VAL A 102 -5.38 -10.56 13.93
N ARG A 103 -5.31 -11.64 14.71
CA ARG A 103 -5.56 -13.01 14.23
C ARG A 103 -7.05 -13.31 14.18
N PHE A 104 -7.49 -13.89 13.06
CA PHE A 104 -8.53 -14.92 13.02
C PHE A 104 -7.88 -16.29 13.27
#